data_AF-A0A1I5UC71-F1
#
_entry.id   AF-A0A1I5UC71-F1
#
_cell.length_a   1.000
_cell.length_b   1.000
_cell.length_c   1.000
_cell.angle_alpha   90.00
_cell.angle_beta   90.00
_cell.angle_gamma   90.00
#
_symmetry.space_group_name_H-M   'P 1'
#
loop_
_entity.id
_entity.type
_entity.pdbx_description
1 polymer ?
#
loop_
_entity_poly.entity_id
_entity_poly.type
_entity_poly.pdbx_seq_one_letter_code
_entity_poly.pdbx_strand_id
1 'polypeptide(L)'
;MRRDAGLDLVKWLAMFSMLIDHLRYLWPDAYGLFIIGRLAFPLFCLSIAANVTRTRPGELFSEGNARYLGWLLVFSLISELPYRELSPESATLNVMPTLLLGLLVAWGVHHADRNSLLLATGALVLAILFHHQLMYGLVGVILPAAFMLGLRGMRWWWLPAVLAILANSRNRWLEGWGVTPETVAMFVMAGAAAPFGLALLRQSSSLRPWPVGRWGYWFYPGHLAAIYLVSP
;
A
#
# COMPACT_ATOMS: atom_id res chain seq x y z
N MET A 1 17.47 -13.12 7.60
CA MET A 1 17.12 -11.68 7.57
C MET A 1 16.96 -11.19 8.99
N ARG A 2 17.70 -10.14 9.38
CA ARG A 2 17.60 -9.53 10.72
C ARG A 2 16.25 -8.80 10.81
N ARG A 3 15.53 -9.00 11.92
CA ARG A 3 14.25 -8.31 12.18
C ARG A 3 14.48 -6.81 12.31
N ASP A 4 13.47 -6.03 11.95
CA ASP A 4 13.52 -4.58 12.01
C ASP A 4 12.24 -4.06 12.65
N ALA A 5 12.39 -3.54 13.87
CA ALA A 5 11.28 -3.03 14.65
C ALA A 5 10.61 -1.82 13.98
N GLY A 6 11.37 -0.96 13.30
CA GLY A 6 10.83 0.18 12.57
C GLY A 6 9.91 -0.25 11.43
N LEU A 7 10.28 -1.31 10.70
CA LEU A 7 9.42 -1.87 9.66
C LEU A 7 8.13 -2.49 10.24
N ASP A 8 8.22 -3.18 11.38
CA ASP A 8 7.04 -3.73 12.03
C ASP A 8 6.11 -2.63 12.56
N LEU A 9 6.64 -1.52 13.08
CA LEU A 9 5.87 -0.34 13.46
C LEU A 9 5.14 0.28 12.25
N VAL A 10 5.83 0.43 11.10
CA VAL A 10 5.22 0.93 9.86
C VAL A 10 4.05 0.04 9.42
N LYS A 11 4.21 -1.28 9.47
CA LYS A 11 3.14 -2.22 9.10
C LYS A 11 1.95 -2.14 10.06
N TRP A 12 2.19 -2.05 11.37
CA TRP A 12 1.12 -1.88 12.35
C TRP A 12 0.33 -0.59 12.12
N LEU A 13 1.04 0.52 11.90
CA LEU A 13 0.40 1.79 11.58
C LEU A 13 -0.43 1.67 10.29
N ALA A 14 0.11 1.07 9.24
CA ALA A 14 -0.62 0.85 7.99
C ALA A 14 -1.90 0.03 8.20
N MET A 15 -1.82 -1.05 8.97
CA MET A 15 -2.96 -1.92 9.29
C MET A 15 -4.02 -1.21 10.13
N PHE A 16 -3.61 -0.45 11.14
CA PHE A 16 -4.52 0.30 12.00
C PHE A 16 -5.21 1.42 11.23
N SER A 17 -4.47 2.19 10.43
CA SER A 17 -5.04 3.20 9.53
C SER A 17 -6.03 2.58 8.54
N MET A 18 -5.73 1.40 7.98
CA MET A 18 -6.65 0.70 7.08
C MET A 18 -7.93 0.25 7.79
N LEU A 19 -7.81 -0.25 9.02
CA LEU A 19 -8.98 -0.61 9.82
C LEU A 19 -9.85 0.63 10.08
N ILE A 20 -9.24 1.72 10.55
CA ILE A 20 -9.93 3.00 10.75
C ILE A 20 -10.64 3.45 9.48
N ASP A 21 -9.98 3.36 8.34
CA ASP A 21 -10.56 3.70 7.04
C ASP A 21 -11.86 2.93 6.80
N HIS A 22 -11.87 1.61 7.04
CA HIS A 22 -13.04 0.75 6.84
C HIS A 22 -14.10 0.87 7.94
N LEU A 23 -13.79 1.40 9.12
CA LEU A 23 -14.82 1.69 10.12
C LEU A 23 -15.83 2.75 9.62
N ARG A 24 -15.54 3.47 8.53
CA ARG A 24 -16.51 4.33 7.84
C ARG A 24 -17.79 3.60 7.40
N TYR A 25 -17.73 2.29 7.17
CA TYR A 25 -18.93 1.51 6.81
C TYR A 25 -19.89 1.35 7.98
N LEU A 26 -19.40 1.47 9.22
CA LEU A 26 -20.21 1.47 10.44
C LEU A 26 -20.61 2.89 10.86
N TRP A 27 -19.73 3.88 10.61
CA TRP A 27 -19.96 5.29 10.92
C TRP A 27 -19.69 6.20 9.71
N PRO A 28 -20.63 6.28 8.75
CA PRO A 28 -20.45 7.06 7.52
C PRO A 28 -20.24 8.57 7.76
N ASP A 29 -20.86 9.12 8.81
CA ASP A 29 -20.79 10.55 9.14
C ASP A 29 -19.44 10.95 9.79
N ALA A 30 -18.62 9.97 10.17
CA ALA A 30 -17.34 10.21 10.82
C ALA A 30 -16.21 10.42 9.79
N TYR A 31 -16.24 11.55 9.08
CA TYR A 31 -15.27 11.90 8.02
C TYR A 31 -13.79 11.77 8.43
N GLY A 32 -13.48 11.97 9.70
CA GLY A 32 -12.13 11.80 10.26
C GLY A 32 -11.54 10.40 10.05
N LEU A 33 -12.38 9.35 10.02
CA LEU A 33 -11.95 7.98 9.77
C LEU A 33 -11.28 7.85 8.40
N PHE A 34 -11.86 8.46 7.38
CA PHE A 34 -11.33 8.42 6.03
C PHE A 34 -10.00 9.17 5.91
N ILE A 35 -9.90 10.35 6.55
CA ILE A 35 -8.70 11.19 6.55
C ILE A 35 -7.51 10.42 7.14
N ILE A 36 -7.69 9.81 8.32
CA ILE A 36 -6.65 8.99 8.96
C ILE A 36 -6.35 7.75 8.12
N GLY A 37 -7.38 7.17 7.49
CA GLY A 37 -7.28 6.01 6.60
C GLY A 37 -6.32 6.20 5.42
N ARG A 38 -6.16 7.43 4.93
CA ARG A 38 -5.26 7.75 3.80
C ARG A 38 -3.78 7.44 4.06
N LEU A 39 -3.38 7.28 5.33
CA LEU A 39 -2.04 6.82 5.69
C LEU A 39 -1.76 5.38 5.23
N ALA A 40 -2.78 4.53 5.16
CA ALA A 40 -2.60 3.09 5.02
C ALA A 40 -1.84 2.69 3.75
N PHE A 41 -2.34 3.13 2.59
CA PHE A 41 -1.79 2.70 1.30
C PHE A 41 -0.32 3.11 1.11
N PRO A 42 0.09 4.39 1.31
CA PRO A 42 1.50 4.76 1.21
C PRO A 42 2.41 4.01 2.19
N LEU A 43 1.93 3.71 3.41
CA LEU A 43 2.72 2.93 4.38
C LEU A 43 2.86 1.46 3.99
N PHE A 44 1.87 0.86 3.33
CA PHE A 44 2.02 -0.45 2.69
C PHE A 44 3.02 -0.42 1.53
N CYS A 45 3.00 0.63 0.70
CA CYS A 45 3.99 0.83 -0.35
C CYS A 45 5.41 0.98 0.22
N LEU A 46 5.58 1.73 1.31
CA LEU A 46 6.85 1.84 2.03
C LEU A 46 7.29 0.48 2.60
N SER A 47 6.37 -0.31 3.14
CA SER A 47 6.66 -1.66 3.65
C SER A 47 7.15 -2.59 2.54
N ILE A 48 6.54 -2.53 1.35
CA ILE A 48 7.00 -3.24 0.15
C ILE A 48 8.41 -2.78 -0.21
N ALA A 49 8.62 -1.47 -0.35
CA ALA A 49 9.91 -0.89 -0.69
C ALA A 49 11.03 -1.34 0.28
N ALA A 50 10.76 -1.30 1.58
CA ALA A 50 11.69 -1.69 2.63
C ALA A 50 12.00 -3.21 2.62
N ASN A 51 11.05 -4.06 2.20
CA ASN A 51 11.32 -5.48 2.01
C ASN A 51 12.17 -5.72 0.76
N VAL A 52 11.85 -5.04 -0.35
CA VAL A 52 12.62 -5.12 -1.60
C VAL A 52 14.06 -4.69 -1.39
N THR A 53 14.31 -3.57 -0.70
CA THR A 53 15.67 -3.05 -0.44
C THR A 53 16.56 -3.95 0.39
N ARG A 54 15.99 -4.94 1.11
CA ARG A 54 16.75 -5.93 1.90
C ARG A 54 17.21 -7.14 1.09
N THR A 55 16.64 -7.34 -0.09
CA THR A 55 17.13 -8.36 -1.02
C THR A 55 18.41 -7.87 -1.69
N ARG A 56 19.27 -8.78 -2.14
CA ARG A 56 20.46 -8.38 -2.88
C ARG A 56 20.08 -8.09 -4.33
N PRO A 57 20.61 -7.01 -4.95
CA PRO A 57 20.46 -6.80 -6.39
C PRO A 57 20.91 -8.04 -7.18
N GLY A 58 20.14 -8.41 -8.21
CA GLY A 58 20.35 -9.65 -8.98
C GLY A 58 19.71 -10.92 -8.39
N GLU A 59 19.30 -10.95 -7.11
CA GLU A 59 18.62 -12.11 -6.50
C GLU A 59 17.08 -12.07 -6.68
N LEU A 60 16.62 -11.85 -7.91
CA LEU A 60 15.18 -11.79 -8.22
C LEU A 60 14.47 -13.12 -7.90
N PHE A 61 15.02 -14.23 -8.40
CA PHE A 61 14.45 -15.57 -8.25
C PHE A 61 14.91 -16.26 -6.96
N SER A 62 14.55 -15.68 -5.82
CA SER A 62 14.75 -16.30 -4.50
C SER A 62 13.44 -16.92 -3.98
N GLU A 63 13.53 -17.96 -3.15
CA GLU A 63 12.35 -18.52 -2.46
C GLU A 63 11.60 -17.46 -1.65
N GLY A 64 12.32 -16.48 -1.10
CA GLY A 64 11.75 -15.36 -0.37
C GLY A 64 10.85 -14.49 -1.25
N ASN A 65 11.35 -14.11 -2.43
CA ASN A 65 10.59 -13.33 -3.41
C ASN A 65 9.41 -14.11 -3.99
N ALA A 66 9.63 -15.37 -4.39
CA ALA A 66 8.56 -16.24 -4.91
C ALA A 66 7.43 -16.38 -3.89
N ARG A 67 7.78 -16.61 -2.61
CA ARG A 67 6.80 -16.67 -1.52
C ARG A 67 6.10 -15.33 -1.30
N TYR A 68 6.81 -14.21 -1.38
CA TYR A 68 6.20 -12.89 -1.20
C TYR A 68 5.16 -12.60 -2.30
N LEU A 69 5.52 -12.85 -3.56
CA LEU A 69 4.62 -12.72 -4.71
C LEU A 69 3.41 -13.65 -4.57
N GLY A 70 3.66 -14.92 -4.23
CA GLY A 70 2.61 -15.92 -4.06
C GLY A 70 1.60 -15.55 -2.98
N TRP A 71 2.04 -15.06 -1.82
CA TRP A 71 1.13 -14.61 -0.77
C TRP A 71 0.31 -13.39 -1.18
N LEU A 72 0.91 -12.39 -1.83
CA LEU A 72 0.16 -11.24 -2.35
C LEU A 72 -0.88 -11.67 -3.38
N LEU A 73 -0.54 -12.60 -4.28
CA LEU A 73 -1.48 -13.12 -5.29
C LEU A 73 -2.63 -13.89 -4.64
N VAL A 74 -2.33 -14.84 -3.75
CA VAL A 74 -3.36 -15.67 -3.08
C VAL A 74 -4.32 -14.78 -2.28
N PHE A 75 -3.79 -13.85 -1.48
CA PHE A 75 -4.65 -12.97 -0.69
C PHE A 75 -5.35 -11.90 -1.51
N SER A 76 -4.78 -11.50 -2.65
CA SER A 76 -5.50 -10.66 -3.62
C SER A 76 -6.77 -11.35 -4.11
N LEU A 77 -6.75 -12.67 -4.34
CA LEU A 77 -7.92 -13.41 -4.78
C LEU A 77 -8.89 -13.66 -3.62
N ILE A 78 -8.40 -14.12 -2.47
CA ILE A 78 -9.23 -14.40 -1.29
C ILE A 78 -9.97 -13.14 -0.81
N SER A 79 -9.30 -11.99 -0.83
CA SER A 79 -9.86 -10.75 -0.29
C SER A 79 -10.84 -10.07 -1.23
N GLU A 80 -10.92 -10.48 -2.49
CA GLU A 80 -11.86 -9.87 -3.45
C GLU A 80 -13.30 -10.12 -3.04
N LEU A 81 -13.64 -11.31 -2.52
CA LEU A 81 -14.98 -11.62 -2.07
C LEU A 81 -15.46 -10.71 -0.92
N PRO A 82 -14.80 -10.66 0.25
CA PRO A 82 -15.25 -9.78 1.34
C PRO A 82 -15.15 -8.29 0.97
N TYR A 83 -14.25 -7.92 0.07
CA TYR A 83 -14.18 -6.56 -0.44
C TYR A 83 -15.40 -6.17 -1.28
N ARG A 84 -15.86 -7.07 -2.16
CA ARG A 84 -17.06 -6.86 -3.00
C ARG A 84 -18.32 -6.76 -2.16
N GLU A 85 -18.45 -7.62 -1.15
CA GLU A 85 -19.58 -7.60 -0.22
C GLU A 85 -19.64 -6.29 0.59
N LEU A 86 -18.49 -5.80 1.07
CA LEU A 86 -18.45 -4.55 1.84
C LEU A 86 -18.56 -3.29 0.95
N SER A 87 -18.18 -3.38 -0.33
CA SER A 87 -18.12 -2.24 -1.26
C SER A 87 -18.73 -2.58 -2.63
N PRO A 88 -20.03 -2.89 -2.71
CA PRO A 88 -20.68 -3.35 -3.95
C PRO A 88 -20.61 -2.30 -5.06
N GLU A 89 -20.69 -1.01 -4.69
CA GLU A 89 -20.63 0.13 -5.61
C GLU A 89 -19.21 0.45 -6.12
N SER A 90 -18.18 -0.28 -5.68
CA SER A 90 -16.81 -0.03 -6.12
C SER A 90 -16.57 -0.56 -7.53
N ALA A 91 -16.19 0.32 -8.46
CA ALA A 91 -15.75 -0.05 -9.80
C ALA A 91 -14.34 -0.67 -9.85
N THR A 92 -13.62 -0.69 -8.72
CA THR A 92 -12.23 -1.17 -8.64
C THR A 92 -12.16 -2.56 -8.01
N LEU A 93 -11.06 -3.29 -8.25
CA LEU A 93 -10.67 -4.46 -7.46
C LEU A 93 -10.20 -4.01 -6.06
N ASN A 94 -10.01 -4.96 -5.16
CA ASN A 94 -9.38 -4.68 -3.87
C ASN A 94 -7.96 -4.06 -4.01
N VAL A 95 -7.33 -3.66 -2.90
CA VAL A 95 -6.05 -2.94 -2.95
C VAL A 95 -4.85 -3.81 -3.36
N MET A 96 -4.93 -5.13 -3.16
CA MET A 96 -3.77 -6.03 -3.31
C MET A 96 -3.27 -6.17 -4.76
N PRO A 97 -4.10 -6.21 -5.83
CA PRO A 97 -3.63 -6.12 -7.21
C PRO A 97 -2.70 -4.93 -7.47
N THR A 98 -3.03 -3.75 -6.93
CA THR A 98 -2.16 -2.57 -7.04
C THR A 98 -0.82 -2.79 -6.33
N LEU A 99 -0.84 -3.36 -5.11
CA LEU A 99 0.37 -3.66 -4.34
C LEU A 99 1.23 -4.76 -5.00
N LEU A 100 0.59 -5.78 -5.59
CA LEU A 100 1.22 -6.86 -6.33
C LEU A 100 1.98 -6.32 -7.54
N LEU A 101 1.32 -5.52 -8.38
CA LEU A 101 1.98 -4.87 -9.52
C LEU A 101 3.08 -3.91 -9.05
N GLY A 102 2.84 -3.18 -7.96
CA GLY A 102 3.84 -2.27 -7.41
C GLY A 102 5.08 -2.96 -6.84
N LEU A 103 4.94 -4.18 -6.30
CA LEU A 103 6.08 -5.03 -5.94
C LEU A 103 6.91 -5.38 -7.18
N LEU A 104 6.27 -5.78 -8.29
CA LEU A 104 6.96 -6.12 -9.54
C LEU A 104 7.73 -4.92 -10.11
N VAL A 105 7.13 -3.74 -10.10
CA VAL A 105 7.81 -2.50 -10.52
C VAL A 105 8.99 -2.17 -9.61
N ALA A 106 8.81 -2.28 -8.28
CA ALA A 106 9.90 -2.07 -7.32
C ALA A 106 11.05 -3.07 -7.51
N TRP A 107 10.77 -4.34 -7.82
CA TRP A 107 11.80 -5.32 -8.18
C TRP A 107 12.54 -4.96 -9.46
N GLY A 108 11.83 -4.51 -10.50
CA GLY A 108 12.45 -4.04 -11.74
C GLY A 108 13.47 -2.94 -11.50
N VAL A 109 13.10 -1.94 -10.70
CA VAL A 109 14.00 -0.84 -10.32
C VAL A 109 15.12 -1.30 -9.38
N HIS A 110 14.84 -2.23 -8.47
CA HIS A 110 15.81 -2.67 -7.48
C HIS A 110 16.90 -3.57 -8.06
N HIS A 111 16.52 -4.62 -8.80
CA HIS A 111 17.45 -5.63 -9.33
C HIS A 111 18.09 -5.18 -10.65
N ALA A 112 17.38 -4.41 -11.47
CA ALA A 112 17.86 -3.81 -12.71
C ALA A 112 18.49 -4.81 -13.72
N ASP A 113 18.08 -6.08 -13.67
CA ASP A 113 18.46 -7.10 -14.64
C ASP A 113 17.35 -7.27 -15.70
N ARG A 114 17.65 -7.98 -16.80
CA ARG A 114 16.73 -8.15 -17.92
C ARG A 114 15.38 -8.73 -17.49
N ASN A 115 15.37 -9.71 -16.59
CA ASN A 115 14.15 -10.38 -16.16
C ASN A 115 13.32 -9.47 -15.25
N SER A 116 13.96 -8.77 -14.31
CA SER A 116 13.26 -7.83 -13.44
C SER A 116 12.65 -6.67 -14.23
N LEU A 117 13.35 -6.17 -15.25
CA LEU A 117 12.87 -5.12 -16.14
C LEU A 117 11.71 -5.57 -17.04
N LEU A 118 11.74 -6.82 -17.54
CA LEU A 118 10.61 -7.40 -18.29
C LEU A 118 9.38 -7.54 -17.40
N LEU A 119 9.54 -8.02 -16.16
CA LEU A 119 8.43 -8.11 -15.19
C LEU A 119 7.85 -6.73 -14.86
N ALA A 120 8.70 -5.73 -14.61
CA ALA A 120 8.24 -4.38 -14.32
C ALA A 120 7.54 -3.75 -15.52
N THR A 121 8.06 -3.93 -16.74
CA THR A 121 7.40 -3.47 -17.97
C THR A 121 6.03 -4.13 -18.12
N GLY A 122 5.94 -5.45 -17.94
CA GLY A 122 4.66 -6.16 -17.97
C GLY A 122 3.69 -5.64 -16.91
N ALA A 123 4.16 -5.40 -15.69
CA ALA A 123 3.35 -4.84 -14.61
C ALA A 123 2.84 -3.42 -14.92
N LEU A 124 3.67 -2.57 -15.55
CA LEU A 124 3.27 -1.23 -16.00
C LEU A 124 2.26 -1.29 -17.14
N VAL A 125 2.44 -2.18 -18.12
CA VAL A 125 1.47 -2.40 -19.20
C VAL A 125 0.11 -2.82 -18.62
N LEU A 126 0.10 -3.80 -17.71
CA LEU A 126 -1.11 -4.20 -17.00
C LEU A 126 -1.71 -3.05 -16.20
N ALA A 127 -0.89 -2.24 -15.53
CA ALA A 127 -1.37 -1.09 -14.76
C ALA A 127 -1.98 0.02 -15.64
N ILE A 128 -1.51 0.17 -16.88
CA ILE A 128 -2.09 1.07 -17.88
C ILE A 128 -3.41 0.51 -18.40
N LEU A 129 -3.43 -0.77 -18.81
CA LEU A 129 -4.62 -1.41 -19.38
C LEU A 129 -5.76 -1.51 -18.36
N PHE A 130 -5.45 -1.81 -17.11
CA PHE A 130 -6.41 -1.97 -16.02
C PHE A 130 -6.45 -0.75 -15.08
N HIS A 131 -6.06 0.43 -15.57
CA HIS A 131 -5.94 1.64 -14.76
C HIS A 131 -7.22 1.98 -13.98
N HIS A 132 -8.39 1.78 -14.59
CA HIS A 132 -9.69 2.08 -13.98
C HIS A 132 -10.11 1.02 -12.94
N GLN A 133 -9.64 -0.21 -13.08
CA GLN A 133 -9.94 -1.32 -12.17
C GLN A 133 -8.98 -1.36 -10.97
N LEU A 134 -7.81 -0.72 -11.05
CA LEU A 134 -6.87 -0.62 -9.94
C LEU A 134 -7.25 0.52 -8.99
N MET A 135 -7.42 0.20 -7.70
CA MET A 135 -7.87 1.13 -6.65
C MET A 135 -7.08 2.46 -6.62
N TYR A 136 -5.77 2.42 -6.82
CA TYR A 136 -4.92 3.62 -6.88
C TYR A 136 -4.30 3.86 -8.27
N GLY A 137 -4.76 3.12 -9.28
CA GLY A 137 -4.30 3.24 -10.67
C GLY A 137 -2.80 3.03 -10.86
N LEU A 138 -2.31 3.56 -11.98
CA LEU A 138 -0.88 3.53 -12.34
C LEU A 138 0.00 4.23 -11.30
N VAL A 139 -0.48 5.36 -10.75
CA VAL A 139 0.25 6.14 -9.73
C VAL A 139 0.49 5.30 -8.47
N GLY A 140 -0.52 4.54 -8.03
CA GLY A 140 -0.37 3.61 -6.92
C GLY A 140 0.62 2.48 -7.21
N VAL A 141 0.65 1.98 -8.45
CA VAL A 141 1.60 0.92 -8.86
C VAL A 141 3.05 1.40 -8.84
N ILE A 142 3.34 2.66 -9.21
CA ILE A 142 4.72 3.17 -9.20
C ILE A 142 5.20 3.61 -7.80
N LEU A 143 4.29 3.82 -6.85
CA LEU A 143 4.61 4.37 -5.53
C LEU A 143 5.61 3.53 -4.71
N PRO A 144 5.53 2.18 -4.65
CA PRO A 144 6.55 1.37 -3.97
C PRO A 144 7.96 1.57 -4.54
N ALA A 145 8.09 1.69 -5.87
CA ALA A 145 9.37 1.95 -6.51
C ALA A 145 9.92 3.34 -6.15
N ALA A 146 9.06 4.35 -6.04
CA ALA A 146 9.46 5.67 -5.58
C ALA A 146 9.95 5.66 -4.13
N PHE A 147 9.26 4.97 -3.22
CA PHE A 147 9.74 4.77 -1.84
C PHE A 147 11.10 4.08 -1.82
N MET A 148 11.27 3.06 -2.66
CA MET A 148 12.51 2.32 -2.78
C MET A 148 13.67 3.22 -3.25
N LEU A 149 13.44 4.12 -4.19
CA LEU A 149 14.42 5.14 -4.61
C LEU A 149 14.75 6.11 -3.46
N GLY A 150 13.74 6.57 -2.71
CA GLY A 150 13.92 7.44 -1.54
C GLY A 150 14.68 6.77 -0.39
N LEU A 151 14.57 5.44 -0.25
CA LEU A 151 15.35 4.66 0.72
C LEU A 151 16.81 4.50 0.32
N ARG A 152 17.12 4.46 -0.99
CA ARG A 152 18.51 4.32 -1.49
C ARG A 152 19.30 5.64 -1.50
N GLY A 153 18.63 6.80 -1.48
CA GLY A 153 19.35 8.07 -1.49
C GLY A 153 18.47 9.30 -1.30
N MET A 154 19.11 10.41 -0.89
CA MET A 154 18.40 11.65 -0.56
C MET A 154 17.77 12.32 -1.80
N ARG A 155 18.30 12.16 -3.01
CA ARG A 155 17.84 12.92 -4.20
C ARG A 155 16.33 12.83 -4.48
N TRP A 156 15.72 11.68 -4.17
CA TRP A 156 14.32 11.39 -4.49
C TRP A 156 13.42 11.30 -3.25
N TRP A 157 13.81 11.94 -2.13
CA TRP A 157 13.10 11.83 -0.86
C TRP A 157 11.65 12.35 -0.90
N TRP A 158 11.37 13.34 -1.77
CA TRP A 158 10.06 14.00 -1.90
C TRP A 158 9.08 13.25 -2.80
N LEU A 159 9.61 12.41 -3.71
CA LEU A 159 8.81 11.74 -4.75
C LEU A 159 7.69 10.85 -4.17
N PRO A 160 7.91 10.06 -3.11
CA PRO A 160 6.85 9.24 -2.52
C PRO A 160 5.70 10.08 -1.94
N ALA A 161 5.99 11.24 -1.35
CA ALA A 161 4.96 12.11 -0.78
C ALA A 161 4.05 12.67 -1.89
N VAL A 162 4.63 13.15 -2.98
CA VAL A 162 3.88 13.65 -4.15
C VAL A 162 3.04 12.53 -4.78
N LEU A 163 3.63 11.36 -5.00
CA LEU A 163 2.90 10.23 -5.59
C LEU A 163 1.82 9.68 -4.65
N ALA A 164 2.00 9.75 -3.33
CA ALA A 164 0.97 9.39 -2.36
C ALA A 164 -0.24 10.33 -2.45
N ILE A 165 -0.02 11.64 -2.61
CA ILE A 165 -1.08 12.63 -2.84
C ILE A 165 -1.80 12.31 -4.16
N LEU A 166 -1.06 12.15 -5.26
CA LEU A 166 -1.62 11.87 -6.58
C LEU A 166 -2.36 10.52 -6.65
N ALA A 167 -1.89 9.49 -5.95
CA ALA A 167 -2.59 8.21 -5.88
C ALA A 167 -3.95 8.37 -5.18
N ASN A 168 -4.03 9.23 -4.17
CA ASN A 168 -5.27 9.50 -3.42
C ASN A 168 -6.18 10.55 -4.07
N SER A 169 -5.78 11.19 -5.18
CA SER A 169 -6.65 12.15 -5.89
C SER A 169 -7.71 11.47 -6.77
N ARG A 170 -7.55 10.17 -7.06
CA ARG A 170 -8.54 9.33 -7.76
C ARG A 170 -9.76 8.95 -6.91
N ASN A 171 -10.00 9.73 -5.87
CA ASN A 171 -11.03 9.49 -4.91
C ASN A 171 -12.39 9.96 -5.49
N ARG A 172 -13.39 9.08 -5.54
CA ARG A 172 -14.81 9.40 -5.81
C ARG A 172 -15.29 10.65 -5.06
N TRP A 173 -14.78 10.88 -3.86
CA TRP A 173 -15.12 12.03 -3.02
C TRP A 173 -14.53 13.35 -3.54
N LEU A 174 -13.44 13.39 -4.32
CA LEU A 174 -13.03 14.62 -5.01
C LEU A 174 -14.02 15.00 -6.11
N GLU A 175 -14.47 14.00 -6.86
CA GLU A 175 -15.49 14.18 -7.89
C GLU A 175 -16.83 14.59 -7.28
N GLY A 176 -17.14 14.13 -6.06
CA GLY A 176 -18.39 14.44 -5.36
C GLY A 176 -18.40 15.72 -4.51
N TRP A 177 -17.30 16.04 -3.79
CA TRP A 177 -17.25 17.16 -2.83
C TRP A 177 -16.55 18.41 -3.38
N GLY A 178 -15.75 18.29 -4.44
CA GLY A 178 -14.87 19.36 -4.89
C GLY A 178 -13.72 19.61 -3.91
N VAL A 179 -13.09 20.79 -3.97
CA VAL A 179 -11.98 21.14 -3.08
C VAL A 179 -12.51 21.69 -1.76
N THR A 180 -12.69 20.82 -0.78
CA THR A 180 -13.12 21.15 0.59
C THR A 180 -11.96 20.99 1.59
N PRO A 181 -12.05 21.56 2.82
CA PRO A 181 -11.06 21.34 3.87
C PRO A 181 -10.78 19.85 4.15
N GLU A 182 -11.80 19.01 4.07
CA GLU A 182 -11.68 17.56 4.21
C GLU A 182 -10.82 16.97 3.09
N THR A 183 -11.06 17.36 1.82
CA THR A 183 -10.22 16.91 0.70
C THR A 183 -8.77 17.34 0.81
N VAL A 184 -8.52 18.55 1.31
CA VAL A 184 -7.16 19.01 1.59
C VAL A 184 -6.54 18.20 2.73
N ALA A 185 -7.27 17.94 3.81
CA ALA A 185 -6.79 17.12 4.93
C ALA A 185 -6.46 15.68 4.48
N MET A 186 -7.27 15.09 3.59
CA MET A 186 -7.00 13.77 2.99
C MET A 186 -5.67 13.75 2.25
N PHE A 187 -5.39 14.77 1.44
CA PHE A 187 -4.12 14.89 0.72
C PHE A 187 -2.93 15.13 1.64
N VAL A 188 -3.09 16.00 2.64
CA VAL A 188 -2.06 16.23 3.65
C VAL A 188 -1.72 14.93 4.36
N MET A 189 -2.71 14.15 4.77
CA MET A 189 -2.47 12.85 5.42
C MET A 189 -1.79 11.85 4.50
N ALA A 190 -2.25 11.71 3.25
CA ALA A 190 -1.60 10.85 2.26
C ALA A 190 -0.12 11.24 2.03
N GLY A 191 0.15 12.53 1.86
CA GLY A 191 1.50 13.05 1.68
C GLY A 191 2.39 12.87 2.92
N ALA A 192 1.84 13.12 4.11
CA ALA A 192 2.53 13.00 5.40
C ALA A 192 2.91 11.55 5.73
N ALA A 193 2.20 10.57 5.19
CA ALA A 193 2.53 9.15 5.34
C ALA A 193 3.97 8.83 4.94
N ALA A 194 4.50 9.50 3.90
CA ALA A 194 5.86 9.26 3.42
C ALA A 194 6.95 9.69 4.42
N PRO A 195 7.07 10.98 4.82
CA PRO A 195 8.07 11.39 5.81
C PRO A 195 7.84 10.72 7.16
N PHE A 196 6.59 10.54 7.60
CA PHE A 196 6.30 9.88 8.89
C PHE A 196 6.71 8.41 8.89
N GLY A 197 6.34 7.66 7.85
CA GLY A 197 6.74 6.26 7.70
C GLY A 197 8.25 6.09 7.58
N LEU A 198 8.93 6.97 6.84
CA LEU A 198 10.39 6.96 6.73
C LEU A 198 11.07 7.26 8.07
N ALA A 199 10.55 8.21 8.85
CA ALA A 199 11.04 8.50 10.18
C ALA A 199 10.89 7.28 11.10
N LEU A 200 9.72 6.63 11.08
CA LEU A 200 9.44 5.42 11.88
C LEU A 200 10.34 4.24 11.49
N LEU A 201 10.59 4.05 10.19
CA LEU A 201 11.49 3.01 9.69
C LEU A 201 12.96 3.23 10.12
N ARG A 202 13.38 4.49 10.25
CA ARG A 202 14.75 4.85 10.67
C ARG A 202 14.95 4.87 12.18
N GLN A 203 13.87 4.87 12.97
CA GLN A 203 13.98 4.85 14.42
C GLN A 203 14.55 3.51 14.89
N SER A 204 15.64 3.58 15.66
CA SER A 204 16.07 2.49 16.53
C SER A 204 15.13 2.46 17.74
N SER A 205 13.91 1.96 17.58
CA SER A 205 12.94 1.94 18.67
C SER A 205 13.38 0.96 19.76
N SER A 206 13.31 1.39 21.02
CA SER A 206 13.31 0.47 22.18
C SER A 206 12.06 -0.41 22.19
N LEU A 207 10.98 0.09 21.59
CA LEU A 207 9.74 -0.63 21.35
C LEU A 207 10.01 -1.79 20.39
N ARG A 208 9.64 -2.98 20.81
CA ARG A 208 9.66 -4.21 20.02
C ARG A 208 8.22 -4.63 19.76
N PRO A 209 7.52 -4.03 18.78
CA PRO A 209 6.16 -4.44 18.47
C PRO A 209 6.14 -5.93 18.08
N TRP A 210 4.98 -6.57 18.19
CA TRP A 210 4.82 -7.93 17.68
C TRP A 210 5.13 -7.92 16.18
N PRO A 211 6.05 -8.79 15.69
CA PRO A 211 6.37 -8.85 14.26
C PRO A 211 5.16 -9.13 13.38
N VAL A 212 4.95 -8.26 12.38
CA VAL A 212 3.89 -8.44 11.37
C VAL A 212 4.44 -9.34 10.26
N GLY A 213 4.18 -10.63 10.43
CA GLY A 213 4.57 -11.72 9.53
C GLY A 213 3.44 -12.13 8.60
N ARG A 214 3.27 -13.46 8.43
CA ARG A 214 2.25 -14.02 7.52
C ARG A 214 0.81 -13.79 7.98
N TRP A 215 0.60 -13.68 9.28
CA TRP A 215 -0.73 -13.38 9.84
C TRP A 215 -1.27 -12.03 9.35
N GLY A 216 -0.39 -11.07 9.00
CA GLY A 216 -0.79 -9.77 8.49
C GLY A 216 -1.56 -9.82 7.17
N TYR A 217 -1.39 -10.88 6.38
CA TYR A 217 -2.20 -11.06 5.17
C TYR A 217 -3.64 -11.45 5.49
N TRP A 218 -3.86 -12.31 6.50
CA TRP A 218 -5.21 -12.69 6.96
C TRP A 218 -5.98 -11.53 7.55
N PHE A 219 -5.27 -10.52 8.08
CA PHE A 219 -5.91 -9.33 8.63
C PHE A 219 -6.83 -8.67 7.60
N TYR A 220 -6.41 -8.53 6.33
CA TYR A 220 -7.17 -7.81 5.31
C TYR A 220 -8.56 -8.43 5.03
N PRO A 221 -8.68 -9.67 4.53
CA PRO A 221 -9.99 -10.27 4.32
C PRO A 221 -10.76 -10.46 5.63
N GLY A 222 -10.05 -10.74 6.74
CA GLY A 222 -10.66 -10.98 8.04
C GLY A 222 -11.41 -9.78 8.61
N HIS A 223 -10.80 -8.58 8.59
CA HIS A 223 -11.50 -7.39 9.10
C HIS A 223 -12.60 -6.90 8.15
N LEU A 224 -12.42 -7.06 6.83
CA LEU A 224 -13.48 -6.75 5.86
C LEU A 224 -14.72 -7.60 6.12
N ALA A 225 -14.55 -8.92 6.26
CA ALA A 225 -15.63 -9.84 6.59
C ALA A 225 -16.24 -9.53 7.95
N ALA A 226 -15.43 -9.25 8.96
CA ALA A 226 -15.92 -8.90 10.29
C ALA A 226 -16.78 -7.63 10.29
N ILE A 227 -16.34 -6.58 9.58
CA ILE A 227 -17.12 -5.34 9.42
C ILE A 227 -18.41 -5.64 8.67
N TYR A 228 -18.36 -6.35 7.55
CA TYR A 228 -19.57 -6.71 6.79
C TYR A 228 -20.62 -7.44 7.64
N LEU A 229 -20.19 -8.39 8.50
CA LEU A 229 -21.10 -9.16 9.36
C LEU A 229 -21.75 -8.33 10.48
N VAL A 230 -21.17 -7.19 10.86
CA VAL A 230 -21.72 -6.29 11.89
C VAL A 230 -22.31 -5.01 11.32
N SER A 231 -22.12 -4.76 10.03
CA SER A 231 -22.78 -3.68 9.30
C SER A 231 -24.28 -3.98 9.21
N PRO A 232 -25.14 -2.98 9.48
CA PRO A 232 -26.59 -3.13 9.44
C PRO A 232 -27.17 -3.26 8.03
#